data_AF-A0A2G9RYQ0-F1
#
_entry.id   AF-A0A2G9RYQ0-F1
#
_cell.length_a   1.000
_cell.length_b   1.000
_cell.length_c   1.000
_cell.angle_alpha   90.00
_cell.angle_beta   90.00
_cell.angle_gamma   90.00
#
_symmetry.space_group_name_H-M   'P 1'
#
loop_
_entity.id
_entity.type
_entity.pdbx_description
1 polymer ?
#
loop_
_entity_poly.entity_id
_entity_poly.type
_entity_poly.pdbx_seq_one_letter_code
_entity_poly.pdbx_strand_id
1 'polypeptide(L)' 'MDHKISCPNVCIPSSDEHREKKKRFTVYKVIVSMGRNEWFVFRRYAEFDKLYNTLRKQFPAMNLKIPAKRIFGDNFDP' A
#
# COMPACT_ATOMS: atom_id res chain seq x y z
N MET A 1 5.03 -27.98 -20.25
CA MET A 1 3.94 -26.99 -20.34
C MET A 1 4.47 -25.70 -19.75
N ASP A 2 4.68 -24.67 -20.57
CA ASP A 2 5.15 -23.38 -20.09
C ASP A 2 4.07 -22.73 -19.24
N HIS A 3 4.29 -22.69 -17.93
CA HIS A 3 3.44 -21.88 -17.05
C HIS A 3 3.71 -20.42 -17.41
N LYS A 4 2.82 -19.80 -18.20
CA LYS A 4 2.80 -18.35 -18.36
C LYS A 4 2.58 -17.75 -16.97
N ILE A 5 3.68 -17.33 -16.34
CA ILE A 5 3.62 -16.59 -15.08
C ILE A 5 2.94 -15.27 -15.42
N SER A 6 1.71 -15.09 -14.94
CA SER A 6 1.01 -13.82 -15.07
C SER A 6 1.75 -12.79 -14.21
N CYS A 7 2.11 -11.66 -14.80
CA CYS A 7 2.52 -10.50 -14.01
C CYS A 7 1.36 -10.07 -13.10
N PRO A 8 1.62 -9.69 -11.84
CA PRO A 8 0.58 -9.20 -10.95
C PRO A 8 0.09 -7.82 -11.40
N ASN A 9 -1.20 -7.57 -11.26
CA ASN A 9 -1.83 -6.24 -11.36
C ASN A 9 -2.29 -5.81 -9.96
N VAL A 10 -2.10 -4.54 -9.61
CA VAL A 10 -2.48 -3.99 -8.32
C VAL A 10 -3.17 -2.65 -8.46
N CYS A 11 -4.22 -2.42 -7.67
CA CYS A 11 -4.87 -1.12 -7.55
C CYS A 11 -5.36 -0.86 -6.13
N ILE A 12 -5.54 0.42 -5.79
CA ILE A 12 -6.05 0.87 -4.48
C ILE A 12 -7.37 1.61 -4.73
N PRO A 13 -8.52 0.92 -4.78
CA PRO A 13 -9.80 1.53 -5.11
C PRO A 13 -10.39 2.42 -4.01
N SER A 14 -10.03 2.17 -2.75
CA SER A 14 -10.64 2.85 -1.61
C SER A 14 -9.76 2.80 -0.36
N SER A 15 -10.15 3.60 0.62
CA SER A 15 -9.62 3.58 1.97
C SER A 15 -10.73 3.78 2.99
N ASP A 16 -10.59 3.16 4.15
CA ASP A 16 -11.56 3.24 5.25
C ASP A 16 -10.88 3.80 6.51
N GLU A 17 -11.56 4.70 7.22
CA GLU A 17 -11.13 5.15 8.55
C GLU A 17 -11.57 4.12 9.60
N HIS A 18 -10.61 3.55 10.32
CA HIS A 18 -10.86 2.66 11.44
C HIS A 18 -10.63 3.38 12.76
N ARG A 19 -11.46 3.05 13.76
CA ARG A 19 -11.37 3.60 15.11
C ARG A 19 -11.22 2.47 16.13
N GLU A 20 -10.13 2.52 16.89
CA GLU A 20 -9.90 1.64 18.03
C GLU A 20 -9.65 2.49 19.28
N LYS A 21 -10.58 2.44 20.24
CA LYS A 21 -10.57 3.29 21.44
C LYS A 21 -10.47 4.78 21.04
N LYS A 22 -9.37 5.46 21.42
CA LYS A 22 -9.07 6.85 21.07
C LYS A 22 -8.12 7.00 19.88
N LYS A 23 -7.79 5.91 19.17
CA LYS A 23 -6.89 5.93 18.01
C LYS A 23 -7.70 5.81 16.72
N ARG A 24 -7.44 6.72 15.79
CA ARG A 24 -7.94 6.66 14.41
C ARG A 24 -6.79 6.23 13.50
N PHE A 25 -7.08 5.45 12.46
CA PHE A 25 -6.11 5.13 11.42
C PHE A 25 -6.81 4.80 10.10
N THR A 26 -6.17 5.15 9.00
CA THR A 26 -6.64 4.82 7.65
C THR A 26 -6.11 3.48 7.21
N VAL A 27 -6.99 2.62 6.69
CA VAL A 27 -6.65 1.35 6.05
C VAL A 27 -6.98 1.44 4.57
N TYR A 28 -5.99 1.18 3.73
CA TYR A 28 -6.16 1.10 2.28
C TYR A 28 -6.55 -0.31 1.88
N LYS A 29 -7.62 -0.42 1.10
CA LYS A 29 -8.00 -1.67 0.44
C LYS A 29 -7.19 -1.79 -0.85
N VAL A 30 -6.36 -2.83 -0.95
CA VAL A 30 -5.54 -3.11 -2.13
C VAL A 30 -6.12 -4.35 -2.83
N ILE A 31 -6.42 -4.22 -4.12
CA ILE A 31 -6.76 -5.37 -4.97
C ILE A 31 -5.46 -5.89 -5.57
N VAL A 32 -5.23 -7.20 -5.44
CA VAL A 32 -4.12 -7.89 -6.10
C VAL A 32 -4.70 -8.95 -7.02
N SER A 33 -4.44 -8.81 -8.31
CA SER A 33 -4.91 -9.75 -9.34
C SER A 33 -3.70 -10.47 -9.95
N MET A 34 -3.75 -11.81 -9.98
CA MET A 34 -2.71 -12.67 -10.54
C MET A 34 -3.37 -13.76 -11.40
N GLY A 35 -3.35 -13.56 -12.72
CA GLY A 35 -4.07 -14.41 -13.67
C GLY A 35 -5.58 -14.32 -13.44
N ARG A 36 -6.21 -15.44 -13.04
CA ARG A 36 -7.65 -15.52 -12.74
C ARG A 36 -7.98 -15.33 -11.26
N ASN A 37 -6.95 -15.22 -10.42
CA ASN A 37 -7.12 -15.10 -8.98
C ASN A 37 -7.05 -13.63 -8.58
N GLU A 38 -7.95 -13.24 -7.69
CA GLU A 38 -8.00 -11.90 -7.12
C GLU A 38 -8.30 -11.98 -5.63
N TRP A 39 -7.61 -11.17 -4.83
CA TRP A 39 -7.85 -11.07 -3.40
C TRP A 39 -7.57 -9.66 -2.89
N PHE A 40 -8.09 -9.37 -1.70
CA PHE A 40 -7.86 -8.10 -1.02
C PHE A 40 -6.73 -8.23 -0.01
N VAL A 41 -5.90 -7.19 0.05
CA VAL A 41 -4.97 -6.97 1.15
C VAL A 41 -5.27 -5.61 1.76
N PHE A 42 -5.30 -5.55 3.08
CA PHE A 42 -5.56 -4.31 3.83
C PHE A 42 -4.25 -3.82 4.43
N ARG A 43 -3.84 -2.59 4.10
CA ARG A 43 -2.56 -2.02 4.54
C ARG A 43 -2.71 -0.57 4.98
N ARG A 44 -1.96 -0.18 6.01
CA ARG A 44 -1.82 1.22 6.42
C ARG A 44 -0.63 1.87 5.73
N TYR A 45 -0.62 3.21 5.68
CA TYR A 45 0.50 3.99 5.12
C TYR A 45 1.87 3.54 5.68
N ALA A 46 1.96 3.30 7.00
CA ALA A 46 3.20 2.88 7.65
C ALA A 46 3.76 1.54 7.13
N GLU A 47 2.90 0.64 6.62
CA GLU A 47 3.34 -0.62 6.04
C GLU A 47 3.93 -0.41 4.63
N PHE A 48 3.35 0.49 3.84
CA PHE A 48 3.94 0.93 2.56
C PHE A 48 5.27 1.66 2.78
N ASP A 49 5.34 2.55 3.76
CA ASP A 49 6.57 3.28 4.11
C ASP A 49 7.69 2.32 4.56
N LYS A 50 7.36 1.29 5.35
CA LYS A 50 8.33 0.24 5.73
C LYS A 50 8.84 -0.52 4.50
N LEU A 51 7.97 -0.89 3.58
CA LEU A 51 8.35 -1.57 2.33
C LEU A 51 9.23 -0.66 1.46
N TYR A 52 8.80 0.59 1.23
CA TYR A 52 9.56 1.60 0.50
C TYR A 52 10.97 1.79 1.06
N ASN A 53 11.10 1.95 2.39
CA ASN A 53 12.39 2.12 3.04
C ASN A 53 13.31 0.89 2.92
N THR A 54 12.74 -0.31 2.80
CA THR A 54 13.50 -1.54 2.55
C THR A 54 14.00 -1.57 1.11
N LEU A 55 13.10 -1.35 0.15
CA LEU A 55 13.42 -1.40 -1.28
C LEU A 55 14.38 -0.30 -1.71
N ARG A 56 14.24 0.93 -1.19
CA ARG A 56 15.15 2.03 -1.57
C ARG A 56 16.60 1.78 -1.14
N LYS A 57 16.82 1.01 -0.06
CA LYS A 57 18.16 0.63 0.40
C LYS A 57 18.75 -0.48 -0.47
N GLN A 58 17.92 -1.42 -0.91
CA GLN A 58 18.35 -2.55 -1.74
C GLN A 58 18.52 -2.16 -3.22
N PHE A 59 17.73 -1.22 -3.70
CA PHE A 59 17.65 -0.83 -5.11
C PHE A 59 17.68 0.70 -5.29
N PRO A 60 18.80 1.37 -4.91
CA PRO A 60 18.88 2.83 -4.91
C PRO A 60 18.68 3.46 -6.29
N ALA A 61 19.04 2.76 -7.39
CA ALA A 61 18.91 3.27 -8.76
C ALA A 61 17.45 3.35 -9.25
N MET A 62 16.50 2.69 -8.58
CA MET A 62 15.12 2.59 -9.03
C MET A 62 14.30 3.88 -8.79
N ASN A 63 14.86 4.85 -8.04
CA ASN A 63 14.24 6.16 -7.76
C ASN A 63 12.76 6.07 -7.34
N LEU A 64 12.44 5.10 -6.48
CA LEU A 64 11.09 4.88 -5.96
C LEU A 64 10.57 6.15 -5.26
N LYS A 65 9.25 6.36 -5.33
CA LYS A 65 8.56 7.47 -4.66
C LYS A 65 7.38 6.95 -3.85
N ILE A 66 7.09 7.62 -2.74
CA ILE A 66 5.90 7.42 -1.92
C ILE A 66 5.37 8.81 -1.53
N PRO A 67 4.03 8.99 -1.39
CA PRO A 67 3.48 10.23 -0.87
C PRO A 67 4.10 10.61 0.49
N ALA A 68 4.20 11.90 0.77
CA ALA A 68 4.81 12.36 2.02
C ALA A 68 3.98 11.95 3.24
N LYS A 69 4.68 11.62 4.34
CA LYS A 69 4.02 11.46 5.63
C LYS A 69 3.56 12.83 6.12
N ARG A 70 2.25 13.03 6.26
CA ARG A 70 1.70 14.24 6.86
C ARG A 70 1.95 14.19 8.37
N ILE A 71 2.89 15.03 8.81
CA ILE A 71 3.35 15.17 10.21
C ILE A 71 2.96 16.52 10.84
N PHE A 72 2.42 17.44 10.04
CA PHE A 72 1.84 18.70 10.46
C PHE A 72 0.40 18.79 9.91
N GLY A 73 -0.55 19.18 10.75
CA GLY A 73 -1.99 19.20 10.44
C GLY A 73 -2.73 17.89 10.79
N ASP A 74 -4.07 17.87 10.66
CA ASP A 74 -4.84 16.64 10.82
C ASP A 74 -4.66 15.75 9.57
N ASN A 75 -4.41 14.46 9.80
CA ASN A 75 -4.25 13.45 8.77
C ASN A 75 -5.58 12.87 8.26
N PHE A 76 -6.69 13.28 8.89
CA PHE A 76 -8.05 12.90 8.51
C PHE A 76 -8.81 14.04 7.83
N ASP A 77 -8.21 15.23 7.72
CA ASP A 77 -8.79 16.34 6.95
C ASP A 77 -8.66 16.08 5.44
N PRO A 78 -9.76 16.17 4.66
CA PRO A 78 -9.78 15.98 3.20
C PRO A 78 -8.80 16.87 2.43
#